data_AF-A0A349CWS1-F1
#
_entry.id   AF-A0A349CWS1-F1
#
_cell.length_a   1.000
_cell.length_b   1.000
_cell.length_c   1.000
_cell.angle_alpha   90.00
_cell.angle_beta   90.00
_cell.angle_gamma   90.00
#
_symmetry.space_group_name_H-M   'P 1'
#
loop_
_entity.id
_entity.type
_entity.pdbx_description
1 polymer ?
#
loop_
_entity_poly.entity_id
_entity_poly.type
_entity_poly.pdbx_seq_one_letter_code
_entity_poly.pdbx_strand_id
1 'polypeptide(L)'
;MTVRRLWPFTVRGTGALILSVGCLIAANELGLVELLYFGVLLIAVLVAAVLSLFLTRRTGAVERTMIPESVGVGDTAVVTARVTVRTAVPTPPGTWEDTLPRGLGGTATGSFPALASGLRGSQRAVERSYTVTGLTRGIHDLGPFALTTTDPFGLARRRTVRGE
;
A
#
# COMPACT_ATOMS: atom_id res chain seq x y z
N MET A 1 -16.75 2.00 11.48
CA MET A 1 -15.96 2.93 10.65
C MET A 1 -14.68 3.26 11.43
N THR A 2 -13.63 2.47 11.28
CA THR A 2 -12.37 2.70 12.01
C THR A 2 -11.53 3.66 11.18
N VAL A 3 -11.50 4.92 11.57
CA VAL A 3 -10.59 5.92 10.99
C VAL A 3 -9.17 5.51 11.39
N ARG A 4 -8.56 4.58 10.65
CA ARG A 4 -7.14 4.26 10.81
C ARG A 4 -6.39 5.53 10.42
N ARG A 5 -5.88 6.23 11.44
CA ARG A 5 -5.04 7.42 11.33
C ARG A 5 -3.92 7.10 10.33
N LEU A 6 -4.07 7.56 9.09
CA LEU A 6 -3.16 7.31 7.98
C LEU A 6 -1.93 8.20 8.17
N TRP A 7 -1.14 7.95 9.22
CA TRP A 7 0.18 8.55 9.31
C TRP A 7 0.98 8.02 8.09
N PRO A 8 1.41 8.91 7.17
CA PRO A 8 2.02 8.49 5.92
C PRO A 8 3.42 7.92 6.14
N PHE A 9 4.12 8.36 7.19
CA PHE A 9 5.41 7.81 7.57
C PHE A 9 5.30 6.46 8.30
N THR A 10 6.28 5.60 8.05
CA THR A 10 6.52 4.41 8.84
C THR A 10 7.15 4.79 10.18
N VAL A 11 7.31 3.82 11.10
CA VAL A 11 8.06 4.04 12.35
C VAL A 11 9.48 4.55 12.06
N ARG A 12 10.11 4.02 11.00
CA ARG A 12 11.44 4.44 10.54
C ARG A 12 11.43 5.87 10.00
N GLY A 13 10.42 6.26 9.21
CA GLY A 13 10.29 7.62 8.71
C GLY A 13 10.05 8.65 9.82
N THR A 14 9.22 8.31 10.81
CA THR A 14 9.02 9.17 11.98
C THR A 14 10.30 9.30 12.81
N GLY A 15 11.05 8.21 13.00
CA GLY A 15 12.35 8.26 13.66
C GLY A 15 13.38 9.12 12.91
N ALA A 16 13.45 8.97 11.58
CA ALA A 16 14.32 9.78 10.74
C ALA A 16 13.93 11.27 10.78
N LEU A 17 12.63 11.59 10.84
CA LEU A 17 12.15 12.96 10.98
C LEU A 17 12.56 13.57 12.33
N ILE A 18 12.39 12.83 13.43
CA ILE A 18 12.80 13.28 14.77
C ILE A 18 14.32 13.50 14.83
N LEU A 19 15.11 12.55 14.30
CA LEU A 19 16.57 12.67 14.24
C LEU A 19 17.01 13.88 13.40
N SER A 20 16.37 14.10 12.26
CA SER A 20 16.65 15.25 11.41
C SER A 20 16.42 16.57 12.15
N VAL A 21 15.27 16.72 12.80
CA VAL A 21 14.96 17.91 13.61
C VAL A 21 15.94 18.07 14.76
N GLY A 22 16.29 16.99 15.46
CA GLY A 22 17.28 16.99 16.55
C GLY A 22 18.66 17.44 16.07
N CYS A 23 19.12 16.94 14.92
CA CYS A 23 20.39 17.37 14.32
C CYS A 23 20.38 18.85 13.95
N LEU A 24 19.28 19.38 13.42
CA LEU A 24 19.19 20.81 13.06
C LEU A 24 19.22 21.72 14.29
N ILE A 25 18.54 21.33 15.37
CA ILE A 25 18.56 22.09 16.64
C ILE A 25 19.97 22.04 17.24
N ALA A 26 20.57 20.85 17.34
CA ALA A 26 21.91 20.70 17.89
C ALA A 26 22.98 21.37 17.03
N ALA A 27 22.82 21.43 15.70
CA ALA A 27 23.70 22.18 14.80
C ALA A 27 23.66 23.68 15.13
N ASN A 28 22.47 24.21 15.42
CA ASN A 28 22.29 25.62 15.74
C ASN A 28 22.90 25.98 17.10
N GLU A 29 22.71 25.15 18.12
CA GLU A 29 23.24 25.36 19.47
C GLU A 29 24.77 25.18 19.54
N LEU A 30 25.30 24.14 18.88
CA LEU A 30 26.73 23.80 18.94
C LEU A 30 27.57 24.50 17.87
N GLY A 31 26.93 25.12 16.87
CA GLY A 31 27.61 25.74 15.73
C GLY A 31 28.33 24.75 14.80
N LEU A 32 28.03 23.45 14.91
CA LEU A 32 28.68 22.39 14.12
C LEU A 32 28.04 22.24 12.74
N VAL A 33 28.81 22.57 11.71
CA VAL A 33 28.36 22.51 10.32
C VAL A 33 28.15 21.06 9.88
N GLU A 34 28.91 20.10 10.41
CA GLU A 34 28.73 18.67 10.13
C GLU A 34 27.32 18.20 10.49
N LEU A 35 26.79 18.67 11.62
CA LEU A 35 25.47 18.29 12.10
C LEU A 35 24.35 18.89 11.23
N LEU A 36 24.58 20.08 10.69
CA LEU A 36 23.71 20.70 9.70
C LEU A 36 23.63 19.84 8.42
N TYR A 37 24.78 19.37 7.91
CA TYR A 37 24.81 18.49 6.74
C TYR A 37 24.03 17.20 6.97
N PHE A 38 24.19 16.56 8.14
CA PHE A 38 23.41 15.35 8.49
C PHE A 38 21.90 15.62 8.55
N GLY A 39 21.50 16.73 9.20
CA GLY A 39 20.10 17.13 9.29
C GLY A 39 19.47 17.34 7.92
N VAL A 40 20.14 18.11 7.05
CA VAL A 40 19.69 18.40 5.68
C VAL A 40 19.65 17.13 4.82
N LEU A 41 20.65 16.27 4.91
CA LEU A 41 20.68 15.01 4.17
C LEU A 41 19.49 14.11 4.54
N LEU A 42 19.17 14.01 5.83
CA LEU A 42 18.00 13.25 6.29
C LEU A 42 16.68 13.83 5.75
N ILE A 43 16.54 15.16 5.71
CA ILE A 43 15.38 15.81 5.07
C ILE A 43 15.32 15.44 3.59
N ALA A 44 16.44 15.53 2.87
CA ALA A 44 16.49 15.22 1.45
C ALA A 44 16.04 13.78 1.17
N VAL A 45 16.46 12.82 2.00
CA VAL A 45 16.02 11.41 1.88
C VAL A 45 14.53 11.27 2.18
N LEU A 46 13.99 11.93 3.21
CA LEU A 46 12.55 11.92 3.51
C LEU A 46 11.73 12.49 2.35
N VAL A 47 12.17 13.60 1.76
CA VAL A 47 11.52 14.22 0.59
C VAL A 47 11.58 13.28 -0.62
N ALA A 48 12.74 12.69 -0.90
CA ALA A 48 12.90 11.73 -1.99
C ALA A 48 11.99 10.49 -1.81
N ALA A 49 11.89 9.97 -0.59
CA ALA A 49 10.99 8.86 -0.25
C ALA A 49 9.52 9.22 -0.55
N VAL A 50 9.04 10.37 -0.09
CA VAL A 50 7.68 10.84 -0.35
C VAL A 50 7.44 11.07 -1.84
N LEU A 51 8.36 11.74 -2.53
CA LEU A 51 8.26 12.01 -3.96
C LEU A 51 8.18 10.71 -4.77
N SER A 52 8.97 9.69 -4.39
CA SER A 52 8.92 8.37 -5.04
C SER A 52 7.51 7.76 -5.01
N LEU A 53 6.74 7.96 -3.93
CA LEU A 53 5.37 7.44 -3.84
C LEU A 53 4.38 8.16 -4.77
N PHE A 54 4.64 9.42 -5.10
CA PHE A 54 3.80 10.19 -6.03
C PHE A 54 4.07 9.84 -7.49
N LEU A 55 5.33 9.55 -7.85
CA LEU A 55 5.70 9.21 -9.23
C LEU A 55 5.30 7.78 -9.62
N THR A 56 5.20 6.87 -8.64
CA THR A 56 5.30 5.44 -8.94
C THR A 56 3.96 4.76 -9.24
N ARG A 57 2.78 5.26 -8.85
CA ARG A 57 1.50 4.51 -9.09
C ARG A 57 0.24 5.36 -9.31
N ARG A 58 -0.48 5.05 -10.40
CA ARG A 58 -1.94 5.25 -10.51
C ARG A 58 -2.62 3.87 -10.63
N THR A 59 -3.32 3.46 -9.58
CA THR A 59 -4.12 2.22 -9.59
C THR A 59 -5.33 2.42 -10.52
N GLY A 60 -5.52 1.47 -11.45
CA GLY A 60 -6.65 1.41 -12.38
C GLY A 60 -7.85 0.66 -11.81
N ALA A 61 -8.67 0.10 -12.69
CA ALA A 61 -9.86 -0.67 -12.34
C ALA A 61 -9.49 -2.00 -11.63
N VAL A 62 -10.33 -2.39 -10.67
CA VAL A 62 -10.28 -3.68 -9.98
C VAL A 62 -11.49 -4.49 -10.44
N GLU A 63 -11.23 -5.60 -11.12
CA GLU A 63 -12.25 -6.57 -11.50
C GLU A 63 -12.19 -7.75 -10.52
N ARG A 64 -13.33 -8.27 -10.11
CA ARG A 64 -13.42 -9.42 -9.20
C ARG A 64 -14.30 -10.48 -9.81
N THR A 65 -13.86 -11.72 -9.76
CA THR A 65 -14.64 -12.89 -10.18
C THR A 65 -14.65 -13.89 -9.04
N MET A 66 -15.82 -14.44 -8.71
CA MET A 66 -15.98 -15.45 -7.66
C MET A 66 -16.45 -16.76 -8.27
N ILE A 67 -15.84 -17.86 -7.84
CA ILE A 67 -16.20 -19.22 -8.27
C ILE A 67 -16.26 -20.12 -7.02
N PRO A 68 -17.42 -20.74 -6.70
CA PRO A 68 -18.74 -20.56 -7.33
C PRO A 68 -19.33 -19.16 -7.07
N GLU A 69 -20.25 -18.70 -7.94
CA GLU A 69 -20.89 -17.36 -7.83
C GLU A 69 -21.71 -17.16 -6.54
N SER A 70 -22.18 -18.26 -5.94
CA SER A 70 -22.86 -18.27 -4.65
C SER A 70 -22.17 -19.24 -3.71
N VAL A 71 -21.83 -18.78 -2.50
CA VAL A 71 -21.24 -19.62 -1.46
C VAL A 71 -22.31 -19.99 -0.42
N GLY A 72 -22.43 -21.29 -0.12
CA GLY A 72 -23.23 -21.78 0.99
C GLY A 72 -22.61 -21.41 2.35
N VAL A 73 -23.41 -21.42 3.41
CA VAL A 73 -22.87 -21.28 4.78
C VAL A 73 -22.10 -22.55 5.12
N GLY A 74 -20.82 -22.40 5.49
CA GLY A 74 -19.88 -23.49 5.71
C GLY A 74 -19.07 -23.89 4.48
N ASP A 75 -19.50 -23.49 3.28
CA ASP A 75 -18.78 -23.77 2.04
C ASP A 75 -17.68 -22.75 1.77
N THR A 76 -16.77 -23.12 0.88
CA THR A 76 -15.67 -22.26 0.43
C THR A 76 -15.85 -21.83 -1.02
N ALA A 77 -15.44 -20.61 -1.32
CA ALA A 77 -15.38 -20.07 -2.67
C ALA A 77 -14.03 -19.41 -2.92
N VAL A 78 -13.58 -19.44 -4.17
CA VAL A 78 -12.36 -18.78 -4.61
C VAL A 78 -12.73 -17.46 -5.26
N VAL A 79 -12.20 -16.37 -4.72
CA VAL A 79 -12.31 -15.04 -5.30
C VAL A 79 -11.01 -14.69 -5.99
N THR A 80 -11.11 -14.33 -7.26
CA THR A 80 -10.01 -13.88 -8.09
C THR A 80 -10.16 -12.39 -8.36
N ALA A 81 -9.29 -11.59 -7.73
CA ALA A 81 -9.19 -10.16 -7.95
C ALA A 81 -8.14 -9.86 -9.02
N ARG A 82 -8.59 -9.29 -10.14
CA ARG A 82 -7.73 -8.78 -11.21
C ARG A 82 -7.58 -7.28 -11.06
N VAL A 83 -6.36 -6.86 -10.70
CA VAL A 83 -6.03 -5.45 -10.49
C VAL A 83 -5.25 -4.94 -11.69
N THR A 84 -5.81 -3.95 -12.39
CA THR A 84 -5.07 -3.25 -13.45
C THR A 84 -4.29 -2.09 -12.85
N VAL A 85 -2.98 -2.06 -13.10
CA VAL A 85 -2.10 -0.99 -12.62
C VAL A 85 -1.44 -0.31 -13.81
N ARG A 86 -1.44 1.02 -13.81
CA ARG A 86 -0.72 1.83 -14.79
C ARG A 86 0.40 2.59 -14.08
N THR A 87 1.63 2.31 -14.48
CA THR A 87 2.80 3.01 -13.94
C THR A 87 3.83 3.28 -15.04
N ALA A 88 4.47 4.45 -14.97
CA ALA A 88 5.57 4.84 -15.85
C ALA A 88 6.95 4.44 -15.29
N VAL A 89 7.03 4.02 -14.02
CA VAL A 89 8.29 3.80 -13.28
C VAL A 89 8.26 2.40 -12.63
N PRO A 90 9.38 1.68 -12.51
CA PRO A 90 9.42 0.43 -11.76
C PRO A 90 8.84 0.63 -10.36
N THR A 91 7.85 -0.17 -9.96
CA THR A 91 7.35 -0.10 -8.59
C THR A 91 7.97 -1.17 -7.70
N PRO A 92 8.49 -0.81 -6.50
CA PRO A 92 8.73 -1.77 -5.44
C PRO A 92 7.51 -2.66 -5.13
N PRO A 93 7.74 -3.83 -4.50
CA PRO A 93 6.67 -4.67 -4.01
C PRO A 93 5.81 -3.93 -2.98
N GLY A 94 4.53 -4.29 -2.92
CA GLY A 94 3.57 -3.73 -1.98
C GLY A 94 2.77 -4.83 -1.30
N THR A 95 1.72 -4.44 -0.61
CA THR A 95 0.72 -5.37 -0.08
C THR A 95 -0.66 -4.98 -0.55
N TRP A 96 -1.54 -5.97 -0.66
CA TRP A 96 -2.94 -5.79 -0.97
C TRP A 96 -3.79 -6.40 0.14
N GLU A 97 -4.98 -5.84 0.32
CA GLU A 97 -5.95 -6.21 1.34
C GLU A 97 -7.34 -5.95 0.75
N ASP A 98 -8.15 -6.99 0.56
CA ASP A 98 -9.57 -6.84 0.24
C ASP A 98 -10.38 -6.99 1.53
N THR A 99 -11.29 -6.04 1.79
CA THR A 99 -12.06 -6.05 3.03
C THR A 99 -13.18 -7.07 2.92
N LEU A 100 -13.18 -8.07 3.81
CA LEU A 100 -14.23 -9.06 3.87
C LEU A 100 -15.38 -8.59 4.78
N PRO A 101 -16.65 -8.69 4.32
CA PRO A 101 -17.81 -8.41 5.16
C PRO A 101 -17.95 -9.46 6.27
N ARG A 102 -18.68 -9.13 7.35
CA ARG A 102 -18.82 -10.02 8.51
C ARG A 102 -19.38 -11.41 8.20
N GLY A 103 -20.15 -11.54 7.13
CA GLY A 103 -20.70 -12.82 6.68
C GLY A 103 -19.75 -13.71 5.90
N LEU A 104 -18.53 -13.24 5.62
CA LEU A 104 -17.48 -14.00 4.96
C LEU A 104 -16.26 -14.14 5.88
N GLY A 105 -15.83 -15.37 6.09
CA GLY A 105 -14.57 -15.70 6.76
C GLY A 105 -13.46 -15.88 5.74
N GLY A 106 -12.22 -15.58 6.13
CA GLY A 106 -11.05 -15.79 5.27
C GLY A 106 -10.00 -14.72 5.48
N THR A 107 -8.87 -14.88 4.77
CA THR A 107 -7.79 -13.88 4.75
C THR A 107 -7.61 -13.39 3.32
N ALA A 108 -8.15 -12.22 3.01
CA ALA A 108 -8.01 -11.58 1.71
C ALA A 108 -6.86 -10.56 1.73
N THR A 109 -5.67 -10.97 2.18
CA THR A 109 -4.47 -10.11 2.22
C THR A 109 -3.29 -10.83 1.61
N GLY A 110 -2.40 -10.10 0.93
CA GLY A 110 -1.20 -10.71 0.38
C GLY A 110 -0.17 -9.71 -0.13
N SER A 111 0.91 -10.24 -0.70
CA SER A 111 1.96 -9.43 -1.33
C SER A 111 1.57 -9.08 -2.77
N PHE A 112 1.90 -7.85 -3.15
CA PHE A 112 1.79 -7.35 -4.50
C PHE A 112 3.20 -7.28 -5.09
N PRO A 113 3.48 -7.95 -6.21
CA PRO A 113 4.83 -8.09 -6.73
C PRO A 113 5.34 -6.75 -7.26
N ALA A 114 6.67 -6.63 -7.33
CA ALA A 114 7.28 -5.50 -8.01
C ALA A 114 6.85 -5.47 -9.47
N LEU A 115 6.50 -4.28 -9.98
CA LEU A 115 6.14 -4.09 -11.38
C LEU A 115 7.33 -3.45 -12.09
N ALA A 116 7.79 -4.07 -13.17
CA ALA A 116 8.81 -3.46 -14.03
C ALA A 116 8.27 -2.19 -14.72
N SER A 117 9.17 -1.29 -15.13
CA SER A 117 8.83 -0.02 -15.77
C SER A 117 7.87 -0.21 -16.97
N GLY A 118 6.79 0.55 -16.98
CA GLY A 118 5.82 0.62 -18.08
C GLY A 118 6.19 1.63 -19.16
N LEU A 119 7.48 1.97 -19.35
CA LEU A 119 7.93 2.85 -20.45
C LEU A 119 7.51 2.36 -21.86
N ARG A 120 7.04 1.12 -21.99
CA ARG A 120 6.40 0.57 -23.20
C ARG A 120 4.86 0.56 -23.18
N GLY A 121 4.23 1.39 -22.35
CA GLY A 121 2.78 1.62 -22.37
C GLY A 121 1.89 0.44 -21.97
N SER A 122 2.45 -0.69 -21.49
CA SER A 122 1.64 -1.86 -21.18
C SER A 122 0.91 -1.70 -19.86
N GLN A 123 -0.43 -1.69 -19.92
CA GLN A 123 -1.29 -1.88 -18.77
C GLN A 123 -1.00 -3.27 -18.19
N ARG A 124 -0.66 -3.35 -16.90
CA ARG A 124 -0.35 -4.64 -16.28
C ARG A 124 -1.51 -5.07 -15.40
N ALA A 125 -2.12 -6.20 -15.75
CA ALA A 125 -3.09 -6.87 -14.90
C ALA A 125 -2.33 -7.81 -13.96
N VAL A 126 -2.60 -7.70 -12.66
CA VAL A 126 -2.11 -8.65 -11.65
C VAL A 126 -3.31 -9.38 -11.08
N GLU A 127 -3.33 -10.69 -11.25
CA GLU A 127 -4.41 -11.55 -10.78
C GLU A 127 -4.07 -12.16 -9.43
N ARG A 128 -4.97 -12.07 -8.46
CA ARG A 128 -4.78 -12.57 -7.10
C ARG A 128 -6.00 -13.36 -6.66
N SER A 129 -5.80 -14.65 -6.41
CA SER A 129 -6.85 -15.53 -5.91
C SER A 129 -6.72 -15.72 -4.41
N TYR A 130 -7.85 -15.70 -3.70
CA TYR A 130 -7.95 -15.98 -2.29
C TYR A 130 -9.24 -16.74 -1.99
N THR A 131 -9.22 -17.55 -0.94
CA THR A 131 -10.37 -18.36 -0.53
C THR A 131 -11.16 -17.64 0.55
N VAL A 132 -12.49 -17.68 0.42
CA VAL A 132 -13.45 -17.20 1.41
C VAL A 132 -14.38 -18.33 1.84
N THR A 133 -14.90 -18.24 3.05
CA THR A 133 -15.85 -19.19 3.63
C THR A 133 -17.14 -18.46 3.98
N GLY A 134 -18.30 -18.99 3.58
CA GLY A 134 -19.60 -18.43 3.95
C GLY A 134 -19.89 -18.64 5.45
N LEU A 135 -20.11 -17.57 6.21
CA LEU A 135 -20.46 -17.64 7.64
C LEU A 135 -21.93 -17.37 7.90
N THR A 136 -22.54 -16.44 7.15
CA THR A 136 -23.95 -16.08 7.32
C THR A 136 -24.63 -15.94 5.98
N ARG A 137 -25.89 -16.37 5.90
CA ARG A 137 -26.72 -16.20 4.71
C ARG A 137 -27.05 -14.72 4.51
N GLY A 138 -26.95 -14.23 3.27
CA GLY A 138 -27.30 -12.87 2.89
C GLY A 138 -26.49 -12.39 1.69
N ILE A 139 -26.88 -11.24 1.14
CA ILE A 139 -26.11 -10.53 0.12
C ILE A 139 -25.04 -9.72 0.86
N HIS A 140 -23.78 -9.91 0.50
CA HIS A 140 -22.65 -9.24 1.12
C HIS A 140 -21.75 -8.65 0.05
N ASP A 141 -21.49 -7.35 0.14
CA ASP A 141 -20.58 -6.68 -0.79
C ASP A 141 -19.12 -6.92 -0.39
N LEU A 142 -18.31 -7.33 -1.36
CA LEU A 142 -16.87 -7.52 -1.20
C LEU A 142 -16.14 -6.21 -1.38
N GLY A 143 -15.34 -5.84 -0.37
CA GLY A 143 -14.45 -4.70 -0.46
C GLY A 143 -14.64 -3.68 0.64
N PRO A 144 -13.89 -2.57 0.55
CA PRO A 144 -13.09 -2.15 -0.60
C PRO A 144 -11.70 -2.82 -0.68
N PHE A 145 -11.11 -2.84 -1.88
CA PHE A 145 -9.76 -3.35 -2.15
C PHE A 145 -8.72 -2.26 -1.88
N ALA A 146 -7.84 -2.48 -0.91
CA ALA A 146 -6.79 -1.57 -0.51
C ALA A 146 -5.42 -2.07 -0.98
N LEU A 147 -4.66 -1.18 -1.60
CA LEU A 147 -3.25 -1.37 -1.93
C LEU A 147 -2.39 -0.50 -1.04
N THR A 148 -1.43 -1.10 -0.37
CA THR A 148 -0.41 -0.38 0.39
C THR A 148 0.92 -0.49 -0.33
N THR A 149 1.49 0.65 -0.69
CA THR A 149 2.83 0.75 -1.28
C THR A 149 3.74 1.45 -0.30
N THR A 150 4.96 0.94 -0.15
CA THR A 150 6.01 1.53 0.67
C THR A 150 7.11 2.05 -0.26
N ASP A 151 7.75 3.15 0.11
CA ASP A 151 8.86 3.71 -0.66
C ASP A 151 10.10 2.79 -0.58
N PRO A 152 11.09 2.96 -1.48
CA PRO A 152 12.30 2.13 -1.50
C PRO A 152 13.13 2.16 -0.21
N PHE A 153 13.06 3.26 0.56
CA PHE A 153 13.79 3.43 1.82
C PHE A 153 12.98 2.97 3.04
N GLY A 154 11.70 2.64 2.87
CA GLY A 154 10.84 2.19 3.96
C GLY A 154 10.46 3.28 4.96
N LEU A 155 10.54 4.55 4.59
CA LEU A 155 10.27 5.72 5.42
C LEU A 155 8.81 6.19 5.32
N ALA A 156 8.16 6.00 4.19
CA ALA A 156 6.82 6.41 3.89
C ALA A 156 6.01 5.29 3.24
N ARG A 157 4.70 5.29 3.48
CA ARG A 157 3.75 4.38 2.87
C ARG A 157 2.52 5.13 2.40
N ARG A 158 1.91 4.63 1.34
CA ARG A 158 0.66 5.14 0.77
C ARG A 158 -0.33 3.99 0.64
N ARG A 159 -1.48 4.14 1.31
CA ARG A 159 -2.63 3.23 1.15
C ARG A 159 -3.62 3.85 0.18
N THR A 160 -3.88 3.17 -0.92
CA THR A 160 -4.90 3.56 -1.92
C THR A 160 -6.02 2.55 -1.88
N VAL A 161 -7.25 3.03 -1.74
CA VAL A 161 -8.45 2.17 -1.68
C VAL A 161 -9.21 2.31 -3.01
N ARG A 162 -9.63 1.19 -3.59
CA ARG A 162 -10.37 1.09 -4.85
C ARG A 162 -11.42 -0.03 -4.76
N GLY A 163 -12.52 0.15 -5.46
CA GLY A 163 -13.65 -0.78 -5.45
C GLY A 163 -14.82 -0.20 -4.66
N GLU A 164 -15.94 -0.06 -5.36
CA GLU A 164 -17.28 -0.11 -4.80
C GLU A 164 -17.71 -1.58 -4.72
#